data_AF-A0A7J6G7A4-F1
#
_entry.id   AF-A0A7J6G7A4-F1
#
_cell.length_a   1.000
_cell.length_b   1.000
_cell.length_c   1.000
_cell.angle_alpha   90.00
_cell.angle_beta   90.00
_cell.angle_gamma   90.00
#
_symmetry.space_group_name_H-M   'P 1'
#
loop_
_entity.id
_entity.type
_entity.pdbx_description
1 polymer ?
#
loop_
_entity_poly.entity_id
_entity_poly.type
_entity_poly.pdbx_seq_one_letter_code
_entity_poly.pdbx_strand_id
1 'polypeptide(L)'
;MYIRLFPEPSRLSKDQPPLVRFVLKVSNSAGARRPYISPVHERLLRNYDDFVWPVDTTFVGRFIIDVEFLDLKIYSVNGGEASSTSIWPIDRTIMQSLSMQNTLRCLSRMLDESIHTDVTIHAVGGTLSAHKAILSASSPVFHSMFHHNLMEKESSTIHIEDMLVDSCMALLSYLY
;
A
#
# COMPACT_ATOMS: atom_id res chain seq x y z
N MET A 1 19.36 -0.74 -20.13
CA MET A 1 19.88 -1.82 -19.27
C MET A 1 18.99 -3.04 -19.45
N TYR A 2 19.49 -4.27 -19.32
CA TYR A 2 18.65 -5.48 -19.31
C TYR A 2 18.72 -6.13 -17.94
N ILE A 3 17.57 -6.37 -17.31
CA ILE A 3 17.48 -7.20 -16.13
C ILE A 3 17.20 -8.62 -16.59
N ARG A 4 18.07 -9.55 -16.20
CA ARG A 4 17.86 -10.98 -16.41
C ARG A 4 17.73 -11.69 -15.07
N LEU A 5 16.63 -12.41 -14.89
CA LEU A 5 16.43 -13.27 -13.73
C LEU A 5 16.45 -14.72 -14.17
N PHE A 6 17.14 -15.53 -13.39
CA PHE A 6 17.23 -16.98 -13.59
C PHE A 6 16.61 -17.64 -12.37
N PRO A 7 15.67 -18.58 -12.54
CA PRO A 7 15.20 -19.39 -11.43
C PRO A 7 16.35 -20.26 -10.92
N GLU A 8 16.45 -20.39 -9.60
CA GLU A 8 17.41 -21.33 -9.01
C GLU A 8 17.00 -22.77 -9.38
N PRO A 9 17.92 -23.57 -9.96
CA PRO A 9 17.60 -24.94 -10.35
C PRO A 9 17.24 -25.78 -9.12
N SER A 10 16.03 -26.33 -9.07
CA SER A 10 15.61 -27.28 -8.03
C SER A 10 15.06 -28.57 -8.65
N ARG A 11 15.03 -29.64 -7.85
CA ARG A 11 14.41 -30.91 -8.27
C ARG A 11 12.89 -30.77 -8.42
N LEU A 12 12.26 -29.99 -7.55
CA LEU A 12 10.81 -29.74 -7.56
C LEU A 12 10.37 -29.02 -8.83
N SER A 13 11.13 -28.01 -9.28
CA SER A 13 10.83 -27.24 -10.50
C SER A 13 11.04 -28.02 -11.81
N LYS A 14 11.66 -29.20 -11.77
CA LYS A 14 11.84 -30.05 -12.95
C LYS A 14 10.59 -30.87 -13.29
N ASP A 15 9.95 -31.44 -12.28
CA ASP A 15 8.80 -32.33 -12.46
C ASP A 15 7.46 -31.58 -12.32
N GLN A 16 7.41 -30.54 -11.48
CA GLN A 16 6.22 -29.71 -11.25
C GLN A 16 6.64 -28.23 -11.11
N PRO A 17 6.96 -27.55 -12.23
CA PRO A 17 7.37 -26.15 -12.19
C PRO A 17 6.24 -25.28 -11.63
N PRO A 18 6.53 -24.41 -10.65
CA PRO A 18 5.50 -23.55 -10.10
C PRO A 18 5.12 -22.45 -11.10
N LEU A 19 3.87 -22.01 -11.05
CA LEU A 19 3.39 -20.83 -11.78
C LEU A 19 3.64 -19.59 -10.92
N VAL A 20 4.42 -18.64 -11.42
CA VAL A 20 4.66 -17.37 -10.75
C VAL A 20 3.94 -16.24 -11.44
N ARG A 21 3.49 -15.29 -10.64
CA ARG A 21 3.06 -13.98 -11.09
C ARG A 21 3.82 -12.93 -10.31
N PHE A 22 4.57 -12.06 -10.97
CA PHE A 22 5.43 -11.08 -10.30
C PHE A 22 5.62 -9.80 -11.10
N VAL A 23 6.11 -8.76 -10.43
CA VAL A 23 6.60 -7.52 -11.03
C VAL A 23 8.02 -7.24 -10.57
N LEU A 24 8.77 -6.51 -11.40
CA LEU A 24 10.07 -5.98 -11.05
C LEU A 24 9.98 -4.49 -10.82
N LYS A 25 10.67 -4.02 -9.78
CA LYS A 25 10.79 -2.60 -9.48
C LYS A 25 12.26 -2.22 -9.48
N VAL A 26 12.60 -1.16 -10.22
CA VAL A 26 13.95 -0.61 -10.22
C VAL A 26 13.91 0.78 -9.63
N SER A 27 14.68 0.99 -8.56
CA SER A 27 14.82 2.28 -7.89
C SER A 27 16.28 2.71 -7.85
N ASN A 28 16.53 4.02 -7.94
CA ASN A 28 17.87 4.60 -7.78
C ASN A 28 18.00 5.15 -6.36
N SER A 29 19.11 4.80 -5.69
CA SER A 29 19.44 5.32 -4.35
C SER A 29 19.68 6.84 -4.32
N ALA A 30 20.02 7.46 -5.46
CA ALA A 30 20.46 8.85 -5.54
C ALA A 30 19.35 9.90 -5.77
N GLY A 31 18.08 9.58 -5.54
CA GLY A 31 17.01 10.59 -5.57
C GLY A 31 15.61 10.04 -5.41
N ALA A 32 14.68 10.88 -4.94
CA ALA A 32 13.27 10.57 -4.70
C ALA A 32 12.44 10.39 -5.99
N ARG A 33 12.91 9.55 -6.92
CA ARG A 33 12.17 9.19 -8.13
C ARG A 33 11.31 7.97 -7.86
N ARG A 34 10.07 7.98 -8.38
CA ARG A 34 9.21 6.79 -8.39
C ARG A 34 9.95 5.61 -9.04
N PRO A 35 9.83 4.39 -8.49
CA PRO A 35 10.46 3.22 -9.09
C PRO A 35 9.86 2.95 -10.48
N TYR A 36 10.69 2.46 -11.39
CA TYR A 36 10.22 1.91 -12.66
C TYR A 36 9.68 0.53 -12.40
N ILE A 37 8.45 0.26 -12.85
CA ILE A 37 7.75 -1.00 -12.57
C ILE A 37 7.54 -1.73 -13.90
N SER A 38 7.86 -3.03 -13.94
CA SER A 38 7.60 -3.86 -15.11
C SER A 38 6.10 -4.12 -15.29
N PRO A 39 5.66 -4.55 -16.48
CA PRO A 39 4.38 -5.26 -16.60
C PRO A 39 4.32 -6.46 -15.65
N VAL A 40 3.11 -6.93 -15.36
CA VAL A 40 2.93 -8.18 -14.62
C VAL A 40 3.42 -9.34 -15.49
N HIS A 41 4.30 -10.16 -14.94
CA HIS A 41 4.81 -11.35 -15.59
C HIS A 41 4.18 -12.59 -14.98
N GLU A 42 3.55 -13.41 -15.82
CA GLU A 42 2.97 -14.70 -15.43
C GLU A 42 3.64 -15.82 -16.23
N ARG A 43 4.37 -16.71 -15.56
CA ARG A 43 5.20 -17.74 -16.20
C ARG A 43 5.34 -18.98 -15.32
N LEU A 44 5.56 -20.14 -15.94
CA LEU A 44 6.04 -21.33 -15.24
C LEU A 44 7.54 -21.20 -15.00
N LEU A 45 8.02 -21.34 -13.76
CA LEU A 45 9.45 -21.31 -13.45
C LEU A 45 10.09 -22.66 -13.81
N ARG A 46 10.59 -22.77 -15.03
CA ARG A 46 11.41 -23.90 -15.48
C ARG A 46 12.89 -23.57 -15.31
N ASN A 47 13.72 -24.58 -15.03
CA ASN A 47 15.15 -24.40 -14.70
C ASN A 47 16.01 -23.73 -15.78
N TYR A 48 15.50 -23.56 -17.00
CA TYR A 48 16.25 -23.04 -18.15
C TYR A 48 15.65 -21.77 -18.75
N ASP A 49 14.48 -21.34 -18.26
CA ASP A 49 13.80 -20.17 -18.81
C ASP A 49 14.31 -18.92 -18.07
N ASP A 50 14.97 -18.03 -18.80
CA ASP A 50 15.34 -16.73 -18.27
C ASP A 50 14.21 -15.72 -18.45
N PHE A 51 14.13 -14.79 -17.49
CA PHE A 51 13.23 -13.65 -17.60
C PHE A 51 14.05 -12.44 -18.00
N VAL A 52 13.70 -11.78 -19.10
CA VAL A 52 14.40 -10.59 -19.59
C VAL A 52 13.46 -9.39 -19.61
N TRP A 53 13.86 -8.31 -18.92
CA TRP A 53 13.17 -7.02 -18.99
C TRP A 53 14.12 -5.93 -19.48
N PRO A 54 13.87 -5.36 -20.67
CA PRO A 54 14.55 -4.14 -21.10
C PRO A 54 14.07 -2.96 -20.25
N VAL A 55 15.01 -2.27 -19.62
CA VAL A 55 14.76 -1.09 -18.82
C VAL A 55 15.42 0.11 -19.50
N ASP A 56 14.60 0.92 -20.16
CA ASP A 56 15.00 2.19 -20.77
C ASP A 56 15.19 3.24 -19.68
N THR A 57 16.40 3.26 -19.13
CA THR A 57 16.75 4.15 -18.02
C THR A 57 18.15 4.69 -18.20
N THR A 58 18.32 5.94 -17.79
CA THR A 58 19.61 6.63 -17.66
C THR A 58 20.11 6.53 -16.22
N PHE A 59 19.98 5.37 -15.58
CA PHE A 59 20.44 5.21 -14.20
C PHE A 59 21.95 5.41 -14.13
N VAL A 60 22.36 6.33 -13.26
CA VAL A 60 23.76 6.54 -12.89
C VAL A 60 23.87 6.21 -11.41
N GLY A 61 24.89 5.44 -11.04
CA GLY A 61 25.14 5.02 -9.67
C GLY A 61 24.43 3.72 -9.26
N ARG A 62 24.20 3.55 -7.94
CA ARG A 62 23.64 2.32 -7.37
C ARG A 62 22.12 2.30 -7.50
N PHE A 63 21.61 1.17 -7.96
CA PHE A 63 20.19 0.89 -8.04
C PHE A 63 19.83 -0.38 -7.27
N ILE A 64 18.57 -0.49 -6.88
CA ILE A 64 17.97 -1.65 -6.24
C ILE A 64 16.97 -2.25 -7.22
N ILE A 65 17.00 -3.57 -7.35
CA ILE A 65 16.00 -4.34 -8.10
C ILE A 65 15.21 -5.15 -7.09
N ASP A 66 13.93 -4.81 -6.92
CA ASP A 66 13.01 -5.60 -6.11
C ASP A 66 12.21 -6.53 -7.02
N VAL A 67 12.07 -7.79 -6.58
CA VAL A 67 11.18 -8.78 -7.20
C VAL A 67 9.98 -8.96 -6.28
N GLU A 68 8.81 -8.52 -6.71
CA GLU A 68 7.58 -8.67 -5.95
C GLU A 68 6.71 -9.75 -6.56
N PHE A 69 6.60 -10.87 -5.86
CA PHE A 69 5.68 -11.95 -6.21
C PHE A 69 4.26 -11.57 -5.81
N LEU A 70 3.39 -11.45 -6.82
CA LEU A 70 1.95 -11.26 -6.67
C LEU A 70 1.24 -12.59 -6.39
N ASP A 71 1.77 -13.68 -6.95
CA ASP A 71 1.30 -15.03 -6.69
C ASP A 71 2.40 -16.05 -7.01
N LEU A 72 2.35 -17.20 -6.34
CA LEU A 72 3.20 -18.35 -6.60
C LEU A 72 2.34 -19.59 -6.35
N LYS A 73 2.03 -20.33 -7.41
CA LYS A 73 1.20 -21.54 -7.34
C LYS A 73 2.05 -22.78 -7.54
N ILE A 74 1.85 -23.76 -6.68
CA ILE A 74 2.40 -25.11 -6.83
C ILE A 74 1.31 -26.06 -7.28
N TYR A 75 1.69 -27.06 -8.08
CA TYR A 75 0.77 -28.13 -8.45
C TYR A 75 0.76 -29.19 -7.35
N SER A 76 -0.42 -29.71 -7.02
CA SER A 76 -0.57 -30.88 -6.17
C SER A 76 -1.30 -31.96 -6.95
N VAL A 77 -0.88 -33.22 -6.78
CA VAL A 77 -1.54 -34.39 -7.35
C VAL A 77 -2.22 -35.13 -6.21
N ASN A 78 -3.39 -34.65 -5.79
CA ASN A 78 -4.25 -35.37 -4.84
C ASN A 78 -5.52 -35.84 -5.58
N GLY A 79 -5.67 -37.15 -5.76
CA GLY A 79 -6.96 -37.74 -6.14
C GLY A 79 -7.41 -37.62 -7.60
N GLY A 80 -6.48 -37.43 -8.56
CA GLY A 80 -6.78 -37.55 -10.00
C GLY A 80 -7.12 -36.26 -10.74
N GLU A 81 -7.34 -35.15 -10.04
CA GLU A 81 -7.47 -33.81 -10.65
C GLU A 81 -6.24 -32.96 -10.33
N ALA A 82 -5.45 -32.64 -11.36
CA ALA A 82 -4.31 -31.73 -11.22
C ALA A 82 -4.83 -30.30 -11.02
N SER A 83 -4.64 -29.74 -9.82
CA SER A 83 -4.95 -28.35 -9.52
C SER A 83 -3.71 -27.60 -9.05
N SER A 84 -3.58 -26.35 -9.48
CA SER A 84 -2.55 -25.43 -9.00
C SER A 84 -3.11 -24.62 -7.83
N THR A 85 -2.43 -24.64 -6.69
CA THR A 85 -2.83 -23.90 -5.48
C THR A 85 -1.79 -22.85 -5.15
N SER A 86 -2.22 -21.63 -4.81
CA SER A 86 -1.32 -20.59 -4.32
C SER A 86 -0.63 -21.06 -3.04
N ILE A 87 0.70 -20.93 -2.97
CA ILE A 87 1.46 -21.19 -1.74
C ILE A 87 1.25 -20.09 -0.71
N TRP A 88 0.81 -18.93 -1.17
CA TRP A 88 0.37 -17.89 -0.26
C TRP A 88 -0.92 -18.41 0.35
N PRO A 89 -1.02 -18.47 1.67
CA PRO A 89 -2.27 -18.81 2.31
C PRO A 89 -3.37 -17.94 1.68
N ILE A 90 -4.50 -18.55 1.30
CA ILE A 90 -5.72 -17.81 0.95
C ILE A 90 -6.03 -16.75 2.05
N ASP A 91 -5.55 -17.02 3.26
CA ASP A 91 -5.51 -16.18 4.45
C ASP A 91 -4.66 -14.89 4.32
N ARG A 92 -3.86 -14.65 3.28
CA ARG A 92 -3.17 -13.36 3.13
C ARG A 92 -4.17 -12.23 2.88
N THR A 93 -5.20 -12.47 2.06
CA THR A 93 -6.30 -11.51 1.85
C THR A 93 -7.13 -11.33 3.13
N ILE A 94 -7.30 -12.39 3.93
CA ILE A 94 -8.08 -12.37 5.19
C ILE A 94 -7.27 -11.76 6.34
N MET A 95 -5.98 -12.07 6.51
CA MET A 95 -5.10 -11.43 7.49
C MET A 95 -4.85 -9.96 7.15
N GLN A 96 -4.71 -9.63 5.86
CA GLN A 96 -4.61 -8.24 5.42
C GLN A 96 -5.94 -7.52 5.64
N SER A 97 -7.10 -8.16 5.44
CA SER A 97 -8.39 -7.58 5.79
C SER A 97 -8.58 -7.42 7.31
N LEU A 98 -8.16 -8.39 8.13
CA LEU A 98 -8.32 -8.36 9.58
C LEU A 98 -7.39 -7.31 10.23
N SER A 99 -6.15 -7.21 9.76
CA SER A 99 -5.22 -6.16 10.21
C SER A 99 -5.69 -4.77 9.78
N MET A 100 -6.21 -4.61 8.56
CA MET A 100 -6.85 -3.37 8.10
C MET A 100 -8.10 -3.04 8.92
N GLN A 101 -8.99 -4.01 9.17
CA GLN A 101 -10.18 -3.83 10.01
C GLN A 101 -9.82 -3.43 11.44
N ASN A 102 -8.80 -4.07 12.03
CA ASN A 102 -8.32 -3.70 13.35
C ASN A 102 -7.76 -2.28 13.37
N THR A 103 -7.02 -1.88 12.33
CA THR A 103 -6.47 -0.53 12.19
C THR A 103 -7.59 0.51 12.05
N LEU A 104 -8.55 0.29 11.15
CA LEU A 104 -9.72 1.16 10.95
C LEU A 104 -10.55 1.29 12.24
N ARG A 105 -10.76 0.19 12.97
CA ARG A 105 -11.43 0.21 14.26
C ARG A 105 -10.67 1.06 15.29
N CYS A 106 -9.33 0.97 15.31
CA CYS A 106 -8.52 1.80 16.19
C CYS A 106 -8.62 3.28 15.82
N LEU A 107 -8.60 3.62 14.52
CA LEU A 107 -8.76 4.99 14.03
C LEU A 107 -10.15 5.54 14.36
N SER A 108 -11.23 4.81 14.07
CA SER A 108 -12.60 5.17 14.48
C SER A 108 -12.66 5.46 15.98
N ARG A 109 -12.07 4.57 16.80
CA ARG A 109 -12.05 4.77 18.26
C ARG A 109 -11.28 6.03 18.67
N MET A 110 -10.21 6.38 17.97
CA MET A 110 -9.51 7.65 18.23
C MET A 110 -10.40 8.86 18.01
N LEU A 111 -11.24 8.85 16.96
CA LEU A 111 -12.21 9.92 16.69
C LEU A 111 -13.35 9.92 17.73
N ASP A 112 -14.02 8.79 17.88
CA ASP A 112 -15.23 8.66 18.71
C ASP A 112 -14.98 8.95 20.19
N GLU A 113 -13.83 8.47 20.71
CA GLU A 113 -13.43 8.68 22.10
C GLU A 113 -12.51 9.90 22.27
N SER A 114 -12.22 10.64 21.19
CA SER A 114 -11.34 11.83 21.19
C SER A 114 -9.95 11.59 21.81
N ILE A 115 -9.39 10.40 21.61
CA ILE A 115 -8.11 9.96 22.20
C ILE A 115 -6.95 10.75 21.60
N HIS A 116 -6.28 11.59 22.38
CA HIS A 116 -5.10 12.37 21.96
C HIS A 116 -5.33 13.31 20.77
N THR A 117 -6.54 13.84 20.63
CA THR A 117 -6.85 14.88 19.63
C THR A 117 -5.98 16.13 19.81
N ASP A 118 -5.55 16.72 18.71
CA ASP A 118 -4.61 17.85 18.67
C ASP A 118 -5.10 19.02 17.80
N VAL A 119 -6.35 18.95 17.32
CA VAL A 119 -7.04 20.04 16.63
C VAL A 119 -8.52 20.08 16.98
N THR A 120 -9.06 21.29 17.14
CA THR A 120 -10.49 21.55 17.33
C THR A 120 -11.08 22.19 16.07
N ILE A 121 -12.27 21.75 15.67
CA ILE A 121 -13.00 22.24 14.51
C ILE A 121 -14.31 22.87 15.01
N HIS A 122 -14.48 24.17 14.77
CA HIS A 122 -15.73 24.88 15.00
C HIS A 122 -16.57 24.81 13.74
N ALA A 123 -17.72 24.15 13.84
CA ALA A 123 -18.72 24.04 12.80
C ALA A 123 -20.00 24.77 13.25
N VAL A 124 -20.95 24.93 12.34
CA VAL A 124 -22.27 25.47 12.67
C VAL A 124 -22.99 24.50 13.60
N GLY A 125 -23.32 24.97 14.80
CA GLY A 125 -24.07 24.19 15.79
C GLY A 125 -23.20 23.34 16.73
N GLY A 126 -21.87 23.38 16.62
CA GLY A 126 -21.02 22.66 17.56
C GLY A 126 -19.52 22.64 17.25
N THR A 127 -18.78 21.94 18.10
CA THR A 127 -17.33 21.79 17.99
C THR A 127 -16.96 20.31 18.00
N LEU A 128 -15.98 19.93 17.16
CA LEU A 128 -15.46 18.57 17.07
C LEU A 128 -13.95 18.57 17.31
N SER A 129 -13.42 17.46 17.82
CA SER A 129 -11.99 17.27 18.01
C SER A 129 -11.47 16.21 17.04
N ALA A 130 -10.26 16.41 16.51
CA ALA A 130 -9.66 15.52 15.52
C ALA A 130 -8.11 15.50 15.62
N HIS A 131 -7.47 14.85 14.65
CA HIS A 131 -6.02 14.67 14.58
C HIS A 131 -5.45 15.29 13.31
N LYS A 132 -4.53 16.26 13.46
CA LYS A 132 -3.85 16.93 12.34
C LYS A 132 -3.17 15.95 11.40
N ALA A 133 -2.54 14.90 11.95
CA ALA A 133 -1.84 13.89 11.18
C ALA A 133 -2.78 13.11 10.24
N ILE A 134 -3.94 12.68 10.74
CA ILE A 134 -4.94 11.93 9.96
C ILE A 134 -5.55 12.84 8.89
N LEU A 135 -5.99 14.03 9.28
CA LEU A 135 -6.57 15.00 8.34
C LEU A 135 -5.59 15.39 7.23
N SER A 136 -4.32 15.62 7.57
CA SER A 136 -3.25 15.92 6.60
C SER A 136 -2.97 14.77 5.65
N ALA A 137 -2.91 13.54 6.16
CA ALA A 137 -2.65 12.36 5.34
C ALA A 137 -3.82 12.10 4.36
N SER A 138 -5.05 12.38 4.79
CA SER A 138 -6.26 12.11 4.00
C SER A 138 -6.67 13.25 3.07
N SER A 139 -6.18 14.49 3.26
CA SER A 139 -6.56 15.65 2.44
C SER A 139 -5.41 16.63 2.21
N PRO A 140 -5.07 16.94 0.94
CA PRO A 140 -4.09 17.97 0.61
C PRO A 140 -4.45 19.37 1.14
N VAL A 141 -5.75 19.65 1.32
CA VAL A 141 -6.24 20.94 1.87
C VAL A 141 -5.83 21.05 3.34
N PHE A 142 -6.15 20.03 4.15
CA PHE A 142 -5.75 20.00 5.56
C PHE A 142 -4.23 19.94 5.71
N HIS A 143 -3.53 19.19 4.84
CA HIS A 143 -2.08 19.17 4.84
C HIS A 143 -1.49 20.57 4.65
N SER A 144 -1.96 21.31 3.64
CA SER A 144 -1.51 22.68 3.37
C SER A 144 -1.86 23.63 4.52
N MET A 145 -3.05 23.49 5.09
CA MET A 145 -3.55 24.27 6.22
C MET A 145 -2.64 24.15 7.46
N PHE A 146 -2.16 22.95 7.77
CA PHE A 146 -1.30 22.73 8.94
C PHE A 146 0.21 22.87 8.66
N HIS A 147 0.64 22.80 7.39
CA HIS A 147 2.05 22.87 7.05
C HIS A 147 2.55 24.31 6.93
N HIS A 148 1.78 25.18 6.27
CA HIS A 148 2.12 26.60 6.12
C HIS A 148 1.91 27.36 7.44
N ASN A 149 2.59 28.49 7.62
CA ASN A 149 2.44 29.36 8.81
C ASN A 149 1.10 30.10 8.75
N LEU A 150 0.02 29.34 8.86
CA LEU A 150 -1.35 29.81 8.93
C LEU A 150 -1.81 29.81 10.38
N MET A 151 -2.84 30.60 10.70
CA MET A 151 -3.35 30.73 12.06
C MET A 151 -3.78 29.38 12.64
N GLU A 152 -4.31 28.48 11.82
CA GLU A 152 -4.78 27.15 12.16
C GLU A 152 -3.64 26.24 12.66
N LYS A 153 -2.41 26.47 12.19
CA LYS A 153 -1.22 25.74 12.66
C LYS A 153 -0.86 26.14 14.09
N GLU A 154 -0.90 27.45 14.39
CA GLU A 154 -0.56 28.00 15.71
C GLU A 154 -1.68 27.82 16.74
N SER A 155 -2.93 28.07 16.33
CA SER A 155 -4.11 27.97 17.21
C SER A 155 -4.58 26.55 17.43
N SER A 156 -4.18 25.60 16.58
CA SER A 156 -4.72 24.24 16.55
C SER A 156 -6.25 24.22 16.45
N THR A 157 -6.81 25.22 15.79
CA THR A 157 -8.25 25.46 15.69
C THR A 157 -8.62 25.79 14.24
N ILE A 158 -9.67 25.15 13.73
CA ILE A 158 -10.23 25.38 12.39
C ILE A 158 -11.65 25.92 12.55
N HIS A 159 -12.02 26.93 11.75
CA HIS A 159 -13.39 27.41 11.64
C HIS A 159 -13.97 27.06 10.28
N ILE A 160 -15.08 26.32 10.27
CA ILE A 160 -15.83 25.95 9.06
C ILE A 160 -17.26 26.48 9.23
N GLU A 161 -17.43 27.76 8.88
CA GLU A 161 -18.67 28.52 9.12
C GLU A 161 -19.83 28.11 8.20
N ASP A 162 -19.55 27.35 7.14
CA ASP A 162 -20.51 26.91 6.12
C ASP A 162 -20.92 25.44 6.24
N MET A 163 -20.51 24.76 7.32
CA MET A 163 -20.79 23.33 7.53
C MET A 163 -21.45 23.07 8.89
N LEU A 164 -22.55 22.30 8.91
CA LEU A 164 -23.18 21.83 10.13
C LEU A 164 -22.30 20.81 10.86
N VAL A 165 -22.39 20.77 12.20
CA VAL A 165 -21.63 19.82 13.02
C VAL A 165 -21.84 18.37 12.61
N ASP A 166 -23.07 17.96 12.25
CA ASP A 166 -23.38 16.59 11.82
C ASP A 166 -22.73 16.26 10.47
N SER A 167 -22.71 17.22 9.54
CA SER A 167 -22.04 17.07 8.25
C SER A 167 -20.52 17.01 8.42
N CYS A 168 -19.98 17.82 9.34
CA CYS A 168 -18.57 17.76 9.70
C CYS A 168 -18.21 16.42 10.33
N MET A 169 -19.05 15.88 11.23
CA MET A 169 -18.85 14.55 11.80
C MET A 169 -18.85 13.47 10.71
N ALA A 170 -19.80 13.51 9.78
CA ALA A 170 -19.84 12.56 8.67
C ALA A 170 -18.58 12.64 7.79
N LEU A 171 -18.06 13.84 7.54
CA LEU A 171 -16.78 14.02 6.85
C LEU A 171 -15.63 13.42 7.66
N LEU A 172 -15.55 13.68 8.96
CA LEU A 172 -14.50 13.12 9.82
C LEU A 172 -14.58 11.60 9.85
N SER A 173 -15.77 11.01 10.02
CA SER A 173 -15.95 9.55 9.99
C SER A 173 -15.53 8.91 8.66
N TYR A 174 -15.59 9.64 7.55
CA TYR A 174 -15.07 9.15 6.27
C TYR A 174 -13.54 9.20 6.17
N LEU A 175 -12.89 10.14 6.88
CA LEU A 175 -11.44 10.34 6.82
C LEU A 175 -10.64 9.41 7.76
N TYR A 176 -11.31 8.77 8.73
CA TYR A 176 -10.72 7.85 9.71
C TYR A 176 -11.00 6.38 9.35
#